data_AF-A0AA44U5V4-F1
#
_entry.id   AF-A0AA44U5V4-F1
#
_cell.length_a   1.000
_cell.length_b   1.000
_cell.length_c   1.000
_cell.angle_alpha   90.00
_cell.angle_beta   90.00
_cell.angle_gamma   90.00
#
_symmetry.space_group_name_H-M   'P 1'
#
loop_
_entity.id
_entity.type
_entity.pdbx_description
1 polymer ?
#
loop_
_entity_poly.entity_id
_entity_poly.type
_entity_poly.pdbx_seq_one_letter_code
_entity_poly.pdbx_strand_id
1 'polypeptide(L)'
;MSTAGPAEIAVLIVIAVLMFGPDKLPEMARKAARIYHYLKNIANNTRDQLRSELGPQFADLDYQDLKPQNFVRKYVLDSLQDDIDEIKADLSDVRSDLDLGLADIRNSEGLPETPASAPSSVVHDEAVPVPFDLEAT
;
A
#
# COMPACT_ATOMS: atom_id res chain seq x y z
N MET A 1 -18.48 2.44 10.90
CA MET A 1 -17.05 2.05 11.04
C MET A 1 -16.94 0.62 10.55
N SER A 2 -16.40 0.40 9.36
CA SER A 2 -16.17 -0.95 8.84
C SER A 2 -15.02 -1.57 9.64
N THR A 3 -15.33 -2.54 10.49
CA THR A 3 -14.30 -3.35 11.14
C THR A 3 -13.84 -4.38 10.12
N ALA A 4 -12.55 -4.38 9.78
CA ALA A 4 -12.02 -5.25 8.74
C ALA A 4 -12.36 -6.71 9.04
N GLY A 5 -13.26 -7.29 8.26
CA GLY A 5 -13.78 -8.63 8.51
C GLY A 5 -12.74 -9.71 8.16
N PRO A 6 -12.89 -10.96 8.67
CA PRO A 6 -12.03 -12.07 8.25
C PRO A 6 -11.99 -12.26 6.72
N ALA A 7 -13.10 -12.00 6.03
CA ALA A 7 -13.18 -12.02 4.57
C ALA A 7 -12.38 -10.91 3.88
N GLU A 8 -12.39 -9.70 4.45
CA GLU A 8 -11.66 -8.54 3.90
C GLU A 8 -10.14 -8.71 4.08
N ILE A 9 -9.71 -9.25 5.22
CA ILE A 9 -8.32 -9.66 5.45
C ILE A 9 -7.91 -10.75 4.45
N ALA A 10 -8.77 -11.72 4.16
CA ALA A 10 -8.47 -12.75 3.15
C ALA A 10 -8.31 -12.16 1.74
N VAL A 11 -9.14 -11.19 1.34
CA VAL A 11 -8.99 -10.46 0.06
C VAL A 11 -7.64 -9.73 0.00
N LEU A 12 -7.24 -9.02 1.06
CA LEU A 12 -5.94 -8.34 1.12
C LEU A 12 -4.76 -9.32 1.01
N ILE A 13 -4.84 -10.50 1.65
CA ILE A 13 -3.83 -11.55 1.53
C ILE A 13 -3.74 -12.07 0.10
N VAL A 14 -4.88 -12.30 -0.57
CA VAL A 14 -4.91 -12.74 -1.98
C VAL A 14 -4.28 -11.69 -2.90
N ILE A 15 -4.62 -10.41 -2.74
CA ILE A 15 -4.04 -9.30 -3.52
C ILE A 15 -2.51 -9.24 -3.29
N ALA A 16 -2.05 -9.34 -2.04
CA ALA A 16 -0.62 -9.35 -1.74
C ALA A 16 0.09 -10.57 -2.35
N VAL A 17 -0.52 -11.75 -2.33
CA VAL A 17 0.04 -12.97 -2.96
C VAL A 17 0.14 -12.82 -4.47
N LEU A 18 -0.84 -12.18 -5.12
CA LEU A 18 -0.79 -11.87 -6.55
C LEU A 18 0.31 -10.85 -6.89
N MET A 19 0.48 -9.81 -6.07
CA MET A 19 1.44 -8.74 -6.32
C MET A 19 2.90 -9.15 -6.06
N PHE A 20 3.16 -9.89 -4.98
CA PHE A 20 4.53 -10.25 -4.55
C PHE A 20 4.91 -11.71 -4.84
N GLY A 21 3.94 -12.59 -5.07
CA GLY A 21 4.12 -14.03 -5.20
C GLY A 21 3.98 -14.78 -3.85
N PRO A 22 3.43 -16.01 -3.85
CA PRO A 22 3.17 -16.79 -2.63
C PRO A 22 4.43 -17.17 -1.86
N ASP A 23 5.59 -17.28 -2.54
CA ASP A 23 6.87 -17.62 -1.91
C ASP A 23 7.55 -16.43 -1.24
N LYS A 24 7.32 -15.20 -1.73
CA LYS A 24 8.04 -14.00 -1.26
C LYS A 24 7.46 -13.44 0.03
N LEU A 25 6.14 -13.39 0.17
CA LEU A 25 5.50 -12.95 1.41
C LEU A 25 5.97 -13.68 2.67
N PRO A 26 5.97 -15.04 2.75
CA PRO A 26 6.46 -15.73 3.94
C PRO A 26 7.97 -15.57 4.12
N GLU A 27 8.75 -15.44 3.04
CA GLU A 27 10.20 -15.17 3.13
C GLU A 27 10.46 -13.79 3.78
N MET A 28 9.76 -12.75 3.33
CA MET A 28 9.88 -11.38 3.87
C MET A 28 9.31 -11.27 5.29
N ALA A 29 8.16 -11.88 5.56
CA ALA A 29 7.59 -11.92 6.91
C ALA A 29 8.54 -12.58 7.93
N ARG A 30 9.21 -13.69 7.54
CA ARG A 30 10.24 -14.35 8.38
C ARG A 30 11.51 -13.51 8.55
N LYS A 31 11.87 -12.65 7.59
CA LYS A 31 12.98 -11.68 7.74
C LYS A 31 12.58 -10.56 8.69
N ALA A 32 11.42 -9.94 8.49
CA ALA A 32 10.88 -8.89 9.35
C ALA A 32 10.69 -9.36 10.80
N ALA A 33 10.13 -10.56 11.01
CA ALA A 33 9.96 -11.14 12.35
C ALA A 33 11.30 -11.33 13.08
N ARG A 34 12.35 -11.79 12.39
CA ARG A 34 13.71 -11.90 12.98
C ARG A 34 14.26 -10.54 13.37
N ILE A 35 14.12 -9.51 12.53
CA ILE A 35 14.54 -8.13 12.84
C ILE A 35 13.76 -7.60 14.05
N TYR A 36 12.43 -7.79 14.08
CA TYR A 36 11.58 -7.39 15.20
C TYR A 36 12.00 -8.05 16.53
N HIS A 37 12.22 -9.36 16.54
CA HIS A 37 12.67 -10.08 17.73
C HIS A 37 14.08 -9.66 18.16
N TYR A 38 14.99 -9.44 17.21
CA TYR A 38 16.34 -8.94 17.49
C TYR A 38 16.31 -7.54 18.12
N LEU A 39 15.57 -6.60 17.52
CA LEU A 39 15.39 -5.24 18.04
C LEU A 39 14.72 -5.25 19.43
N LYS A 40 13.70 -6.08 19.64
CA LYS A 40 13.06 -6.25 20.96
C LYS A 40 14.03 -6.81 22.01
N ASN A 41 14.88 -7.75 21.63
CA ASN A 41 15.90 -8.30 22.54
C ASN A 41 16.98 -7.26 22.86
N ILE A 42 17.43 -6.44 21.91
CA ILE A 42 18.35 -5.32 22.18
C ILE A 42 17.70 -4.30 23.13
N ALA A 43 16.47 -3.86 22.83
CA ALA A 43 15.76 -2.88 23.65
C ALA A 43 15.57 -3.35 25.11
N ASN A 44 15.40 -4.65 25.32
CA ASN A 44 15.35 -5.25 26.65
C ASN A 44 16.75 -5.39 27.28
N ASN A 45 17.71 -5.99 26.58
CA ASN A 45 19.03 -6.34 27.15
C ASN A 45 19.92 -5.12 27.41
N THR A 46 19.92 -4.13 26.51
CA THR A 46 20.70 -2.90 26.70
C THR A 46 20.20 -2.13 27.91
N ARG A 47 18.89 -2.17 28.22
CA ARG A 47 18.34 -1.56 29.45
C ARG A 47 18.98 -2.13 30.70
N ASP A 48 19.17 -3.45 30.77
CA ASP A 48 19.74 -4.12 31.94
C ASP A 48 21.25 -3.89 32.06
N GLN A 49 21.99 -3.92 30.95
CA GLN A 49 23.44 -3.64 30.94
C GLN A 49 23.75 -2.16 31.22
N LEU A 50 23.04 -1.23 30.58
CA LEU A 50 23.23 0.22 30.77
C LEU A 50 22.85 0.65 32.20
N ARG A 51 21.85 0.00 32.80
CA ARG A 51 21.49 0.14 34.22
C ARG A 51 22.56 -0.39 35.17
N SER A 52 23.30 -1.44 34.79
CA SER A 52 24.38 -2.00 35.61
C SER A 52 25.69 -1.20 35.53
N GLU A 53 25.99 -0.57 34.38
CA GLU A 53 27.30 0.08 34.16
C GLU A 53 27.30 1.61 34.31
N LEU A 54 26.18 2.32 34.08
CA LEU A 54 26.13 3.80 34.15
C LEU A 54 25.49 4.38 35.42
N GLY A 55 24.98 3.52 36.31
CA GLY A 55 24.43 3.91 37.61
C GLY A 55 23.02 4.56 37.56
N PRO A 56 22.42 4.82 38.73
CA PRO A 56 21.02 5.25 38.85
C PRO A 56 20.71 6.61 38.22
N GLN A 57 21.72 7.42 37.90
CA GLN A 57 21.58 8.75 37.27
C GLN A 57 21.08 8.74 35.81
N PHE A 58 20.93 7.56 35.18
CA PHE A 58 20.20 7.39 33.92
C PHE A 58 18.84 6.67 34.08
N ALA A 59 18.37 6.45 35.32
CA ALA A 59 17.07 5.82 35.56
C ALA A 59 15.87 6.76 35.34
N ASP A 60 16.10 8.08 35.37
CA ASP A 60 15.05 9.11 35.27
C ASP A 60 14.90 9.71 33.86
N LEU A 61 15.75 9.32 32.91
CA LEU A 61 15.54 9.60 31.49
C LEU A 61 14.73 8.46 30.85
N ASP A 62 13.76 8.83 30.01
CA ASP A 62 13.18 7.98 28.94
C ASP A 62 12.20 6.82 29.27
N TYR A 63 11.44 6.87 30.38
CA TYR A 63 10.37 5.86 30.62
C TYR A 63 8.93 6.26 30.30
N GLN A 64 8.61 7.54 30.10
CA GLN A 64 7.25 8.00 29.76
C GLN A 64 7.07 8.38 28.29
N ASP A 65 8.10 8.96 27.64
CA ASP A 65 7.99 9.45 26.26
C ASP A 65 8.43 8.42 25.20
N LEU A 66 9.27 7.45 25.58
CA LEU A 66 9.81 6.41 24.69
C LEU A 66 8.84 5.24 24.40
N LYS A 67 7.54 5.52 24.30
CA LYS A 67 6.60 4.58 23.69
C LYS A 67 6.82 4.61 22.17
N PRO A 68 7.23 3.49 21.52
CA PRO A 68 7.57 3.51 20.10
C PRO A 68 6.39 3.94 19.21
N GLN A 69 5.15 3.70 19.64
CA GLN A 69 3.94 4.19 18.96
C GLN A 69 3.81 5.72 19.00
N ASN A 70 4.21 6.38 20.09
CA ASN A 70 4.21 7.84 20.20
C ASN A 70 5.37 8.45 19.40
N PHE A 71 6.56 7.83 19.46
CA PHE A 71 7.72 8.29 18.71
C PHE A 71 7.50 8.17 17.19
N VAL A 72 7.04 7.02 16.70
CA VAL A 72 6.66 6.83 15.28
C VAL A 72 5.53 7.79 14.89
N ARG A 73 4.53 8.02 15.76
CA ARG A 73 3.48 9.00 15.48
C ARG A 73 4.01 10.44 15.38
N LYS A 74 5.01 10.83 16.18
CA LYS A 74 5.52 12.21 16.23
C LYS A 74 6.65 12.51 15.24
N TYR A 75 7.35 11.48 14.74
CA TYR A 75 8.52 11.66 13.85
C TYR A 75 8.39 10.96 12.49
N VAL A 76 7.49 9.99 12.35
CA VAL A 76 7.21 9.34 11.05
C VAL A 76 5.85 9.81 10.53
N LEU A 77 4.78 9.77 11.34
CA LEU A 77 3.47 10.23 10.85
C LEU A 77 3.42 11.75 10.64
N ASP A 78 4.16 12.59 11.39
CA ASP A 78 4.28 14.04 11.08
C ASP A 78 5.04 14.29 9.78
N SER A 79 6.06 13.49 9.45
CA SER A 79 6.81 13.66 8.19
C SER A 79 6.17 12.98 6.98
N LEU A 80 5.22 12.07 7.19
CA LEU A 80 4.46 11.39 6.13
C LEU A 80 3.00 11.87 6.07
N GLN A 81 2.58 12.85 6.89
CA GLN A 81 1.19 13.31 6.93
C GLN A 81 0.81 14.01 5.62
N ASP A 82 1.68 14.87 5.11
CA ASP A 82 1.50 15.56 3.82
C ASP A 82 1.33 14.55 2.67
N ASP A 83 2.28 13.61 2.51
CA ASP A 83 2.22 12.52 1.52
C ASP A 83 0.93 11.68 1.62
N ILE A 84 0.50 11.34 2.85
CA ILE A 84 -0.69 10.51 3.09
C ILE A 84 -1.98 11.27 2.78
N ASP A 85 -2.04 12.57 3.06
CA ASP A 85 -3.22 13.38 2.79
C ASP A 85 -3.35 13.74 1.29
N GLU A 86 -2.24 13.87 0.56
CA GLU A 86 -2.22 13.91 -0.92
C GLU A 86 -2.80 12.61 -1.52
N ILE A 87 -2.28 11.44 -1.13
CA ILE A 87 -2.77 10.13 -1.59
C ILE A 87 -4.27 9.91 -1.25
N LYS A 88 -4.74 10.43 -0.11
CA LYS A 88 -6.17 10.39 0.24
C LYS A 88 -7.03 11.28 -0.65
N ALA A 89 -6.53 12.46 -1.02
CA ALA A 89 -7.26 13.38 -1.90
C ALA A 89 -7.50 12.72 -3.25
N ASP A 90 -6.43 12.22 -3.90
CA ASP A 90 -6.49 11.49 -5.18
C ASP A 90 -7.45 10.29 -5.11
N LEU A 91 -7.35 9.47 -4.05
CA LEU A 91 -8.21 8.31 -3.88
C LEU A 91 -9.68 8.70 -3.63
N SER A 92 -9.94 9.87 -3.03
CA SER A 92 -11.30 10.37 -2.82
C SER A 92 -11.94 10.90 -4.11
N ASP A 93 -11.14 11.45 -5.02
CA ASP A 93 -11.58 11.96 -6.32
C ASP A 93 -11.96 10.79 -7.24
N VAL A 94 -11.05 9.81 -7.40
CA VAL A 94 -11.30 8.55 -8.14
C VAL A 94 -12.51 7.79 -7.59
N ARG A 95 -12.71 7.79 -6.26
CA ARG A 95 -13.89 7.17 -5.64
C ARG A 95 -15.17 7.95 -5.96
N SER A 96 -15.11 9.26 -6.06
CA SER A 96 -16.26 10.12 -6.40
C SER A 96 -16.66 9.95 -7.86
N ASP A 97 -15.71 9.92 -8.80
CA ASP A 97 -15.96 9.58 -10.20
C ASP A 97 -16.60 8.20 -10.37
N LEU A 98 -16.16 7.21 -9.58
CA LEU A 98 -16.75 5.87 -9.61
C LEU A 98 -18.17 5.84 -9.02
N ASP A 99 -18.42 6.53 -7.89
CA ASP A 99 -19.76 6.65 -7.31
C ASP A 99 -20.71 7.41 -8.27
N LEU A 100 -20.22 8.42 -9.02
CA LEU A 100 -20.96 9.16 -10.05
C LEU A 100 -21.28 8.29 -11.27
N GLY A 101 -20.28 7.60 -11.84
CA GLY A 101 -20.49 6.68 -12.97
C GLY A 101 -21.43 5.52 -12.61
N LEU A 102 -21.32 4.99 -11.39
CA LEU A 102 -22.23 3.95 -10.90
C LEU A 102 -23.65 4.48 -10.68
N ALA A 103 -23.81 5.74 -10.27
CA ALA A 103 -25.13 6.39 -10.17
C ALA A 103 -25.76 6.64 -11.56
N ASP A 104 -24.98 6.96 -12.58
CA ASP A 104 -25.44 7.12 -13.96
C ASP A 104 -25.90 5.78 -14.56
N ILE A 105 -25.11 4.69 -14.38
CA ILE A 105 -25.52 3.34 -14.76
C ILE A 105 -26.79 2.90 -14.01
N ARG A 106 -26.91 3.24 -12.73
CA ARG A 106 -28.08 2.89 -11.91
C ARG A 106 -29.34 3.67 -12.30
N ASN A 107 -29.19 4.94 -12.71
CA ASN A 107 -30.29 5.76 -13.21
C ASN A 107 -30.72 5.36 -14.63
N SER A 108 -29.86 4.67 -15.39
CA SER A 108 -30.16 4.18 -16.75
C SER A 108 -30.72 2.74 -16.80
N GLU A 109 -31.06 2.13 -15.66
CA GLU A 109 -31.83 0.87 -15.58
C GLU A 109 -33.33 1.07 -15.93
N GLY A 110 -33.58 1.62 -17.12
CA GLY A 110 -34.89 1.80 -17.75
C GLY A 110 -34.81 1.56 -19.26
N LEU A 111 -34.61 0.30 -19.66
CA LEU A 111 -34.48 -0.12 -21.07
C LEU A 111 -35.74 0.18 -21.91
N PRO A 112 -35.55 0.76 -23.10
CA PRO A 112 -35.88 0.04 -24.36
C PRO A 112 -34.87 0.32 -25.51
N GLU A 113 -34.68 -0.49 -26.57
CA GLU A 113 -35.25 -1.81 -26.95
C GLU A 113 -34.13 -2.87 -27.19
N THR A 114 -33.97 -3.39 -28.42
CA THR A 114 -32.95 -4.36 -28.88
C THR A 114 -32.67 -4.12 -30.41
N PRO A 115 -32.04 -5.00 -31.24
CA PRO A 115 -30.82 -4.60 -31.96
C PRO A 115 -30.92 -4.56 -33.50
N ALA A 116 -30.26 -3.60 -34.16
CA ALA A 116 -29.83 -3.74 -35.57
C ALA A 116 -28.84 -2.64 -36.02
N SER A 117 -27.55 -2.97 -36.13
CA SER A 117 -26.82 -3.03 -37.41
C SER A 117 -25.32 -3.24 -37.19
N ALA A 118 -24.73 -4.16 -37.94
CA ALA A 118 -23.29 -4.43 -37.98
C ALA A 118 -22.73 -4.00 -39.38
N PRO A 119 -21.46 -4.27 -39.70
CA PRO A 119 -20.24 -3.84 -39.01
C PRO A 119 -19.35 -2.99 -39.95
N SER A 120 -18.73 -1.92 -39.46
CA SER A 120 -17.75 -1.15 -40.25
C SER A 120 -16.33 -1.64 -39.98
N SER A 121 -15.81 -2.42 -40.93
CA SER A 121 -14.44 -2.92 -41.01
C SER A 121 -13.37 -1.84 -40.78
N VAL A 122 -12.45 -2.10 -39.85
CA VAL A 122 -11.09 -1.53 -39.89
C VAL A 122 -10.15 -2.68 -40.24
N VAL A 123 -9.56 -2.58 -41.42
CA VAL A 123 -8.67 -3.58 -42.01
C VAL A 123 -7.33 -3.59 -41.25
N HIS A 124 -6.85 -4.77 -40.87
CA HIS A 124 -5.43 -5.00 -40.63
C HIS A 124 -4.72 -4.91 -41.98
N ASP A 125 -3.84 -3.92 -42.16
CA ASP A 125 -2.85 -3.93 -43.25
C ASP A 125 -1.47 -4.17 -42.64
N GLU A 126 -1.08 -5.44 -42.62
CA GLU A 126 0.25 -5.90 -42.23
C GLU A 126 1.08 -6.02 -43.52
N ALA A 127 2.03 -5.10 -43.74
CA ALA A 127 3.34 -5.31 -44.40
C ALA A 127 3.91 -4.04 -45.08
N VAL A 128 4.52 -3.14 -44.31
CA VAL A 128 5.63 -2.30 -44.81
C VAL A 128 6.74 -2.27 -43.75
N PRO A 129 7.88 -2.97 -43.95
CA PRO A 129 9.04 -2.78 -43.09
C PRO A 129 9.64 -1.40 -43.37
N VAL A 130 9.65 -0.53 -42.36
CA VAL A 130 10.32 0.77 -42.45
C VAL A 130 11.84 0.55 -42.57
N PRO A 131 12.54 1.27 -43.47
CA PRO A 131 13.98 1.13 -43.62
C PRO A 131 14.71 1.66 -42.38
N PHE A 132 15.82 1.01 -42.02
CA PHE A 132 16.67 1.44 -40.91
C PHE A 132 17.29 2.83 -41.20
N ASP A 133 17.15 3.73 -40.23
CA ASP A 133 17.84 5.02 -40.21
C ASP A 133 19.29 4.82 -39.76
N LEU A 134 20.23 5.46 -40.47
CA LEU A 134 21.68 5.40 -40.22
C LEU A 134 22.25 6.74 -39.72
N GLU A 135 21.43 7.78 -39.55
CA GLU A 135 21.86 9.11 -39.07
C GLU A 135 21.91 9.21 -37.53
N ALA A 136 21.56 8.13 -36.80
CA ALA A 136 21.66 8.06 -35.35
C ALA A 136 23.03 7.52 -34.90
N THR A 137 24.02 8.41 -34.70
CA THR A 137 25.33 8.13 -34.06
C THR A 137 25.75 9.28 -33.15
#